data_AF-A0A7C7G061-F1
#
_entry.id   AF-A0A7C7G061-F1
#
_cell.length_a   1.000
_cell.length_b   1.000
_cell.length_c   1.000
_cell.angle_alpha   90.00
_cell.angle_beta   90.00
_cell.angle_gamma   90.00
#
_symmetry.space_group_name_H-M   'P 1'
#
loop_
_entity.id
_entity.type
_entity.pdbx_description
1 polymer ?
#
loop_
_entity_poly.entity_id
_entity_poly.type
_entity_poly.pdbx_seq_one_letter_code
_entity_poly.pdbx_strand_id
1 'polypeptide(L)'
;MSKSNHTMIKISVGKKQMSLGKNCHSNEIYIGIDPANNGSAVVLINGTAAISVLWNKRVRKKKRVWKVSIVRMIKRTEQLIIVDRPSKIGSVIAHLPELEKTPFKLACEDIYIRAGSGRTALHLARFTGALLGGIELYHDVDVRFVPVMTWRKDVLGVNRRIKREEAKRLSLEIMPKLLPHLGIALYQQGRQDHISDAAGVALWSKREETDEQQPYKPEPELLSGELNEAS
;
A
#
# COMPACT_ATOMS: atom_id res chain seq x y z
N MET A 1 26.22 58.61 37.95
CA MET A 1 25.64 57.40 38.56
C MET A 1 24.11 57.53 38.52
N SER A 2 23.47 56.51 37.92
CA SER A 2 22.05 56.14 37.80
C SER A 2 20.95 57.22 37.68
N LYS A 3 20.39 57.35 36.47
CA LYS A 3 19.04 57.90 36.20
C LYS A 3 18.07 56.71 36.06
N SER A 4 16.98 56.70 36.82
CA SER A 4 15.91 55.71 36.73
C SER A 4 14.99 56.02 35.54
N ASN A 5 14.96 55.13 34.55
CA ASN A 5 14.01 55.20 33.43
C ASN A 5 12.73 54.45 33.81
N HIS A 6 11.59 55.15 33.81
CA HIS A 6 10.27 54.53 33.82
C HIS A 6 9.91 54.07 32.41
N THR A 7 9.81 52.76 32.22
CA THR A 7 9.37 52.13 30.99
C THR A 7 7.83 52.16 30.94
N MET A 8 7.27 52.91 29.98
CA MET A 8 5.86 52.82 29.61
C MET A 8 5.56 51.47 28.94
N ILE A 9 4.63 50.70 29.50
CA ILE A 9 4.05 49.51 28.87
C ILE A 9 3.01 49.99 27.85
N LYS A 10 3.31 49.84 26.55
CA LYS A 10 2.31 49.95 25.48
C LYS A 10 1.68 48.57 25.27
N ILE A 11 0.41 48.43 25.65
CA ILE A 11 -0.41 47.27 25.32
C ILE A 11 -0.91 47.47 23.88
N SER A 12 -0.35 46.72 22.93
CA SER A 12 -0.87 46.62 21.57
C SER A 12 -1.95 45.55 21.52
N VAL A 13 -3.19 45.97 21.23
CA VAL A 13 -4.31 45.06 20.97
C VAL A 13 -4.06 44.39 19.62
N GLY A 14 -3.72 43.11 19.66
CA GLY A 14 -3.43 42.29 18.48
C GLY A 14 -4.65 42.22 17.55
N LYS A 15 -4.47 42.66 16.31
CA LYS A 15 -5.37 42.36 15.19
C LYS A 15 -5.48 40.83 15.08
N LYS A 16 -6.70 40.32 15.21
CA LYS A 16 -7.05 38.92 14.93
C LYS A 16 -6.83 38.69 13.44
N GLN A 17 -5.63 38.23 13.08
CA GLN A 17 -5.34 37.74 11.74
C GLN A 17 -6.17 36.47 11.56
N MET A 18 -7.29 36.59 10.86
CA MET A 18 -7.97 35.43 10.31
C MET A 18 -7.02 34.82 9.28
N SER A 19 -6.25 33.81 9.70
CA SER A 19 -5.61 32.90 8.77
C SER A 19 -6.74 32.15 8.07
N LEU A 20 -7.01 32.56 6.83
CA LEU A 20 -7.68 31.71 5.85
C LEU A 20 -6.87 30.41 5.80
N GLY A 21 -7.40 29.38 6.44
CA GLY A 21 -6.87 28.04 6.39
C GLY A 21 -6.78 27.63 4.93
N LYS A 22 -5.57 27.64 4.39
CA LYS A 22 -5.28 26.88 3.19
C LYS A 22 -5.57 25.44 3.57
N ASN A 23 -6.66 24.87 3.06
CA ASN A 23 -6.84 23.43 2.98
C ASN A 23 -5.71 22.90 2.07
N CYS A 24 -4.52 22.80 2.63
CA CYS A 24 -3.46 21.96 2.11
C CYS A 24 -3.99 20.53 2.33
N HIS A 25 -4.79 20.03 1.39
CA HIS A 25 -5.13 18.62 1.38
C HIS A 25 -3.80 17.86 1.35
N SER A 26 -3.43 17.26 2.48
CA SER A 26 -2.31 16.34 2.56
C SER A 26 -2.53 15.26 1.51
N ASN A 27 -1.52 15.00 0.69
CA ASN A 27 -1.63 13.93 -0.30
C ASN A 27 -1.93 12.62 0.43
N GLU A 28 -3.00 11.94 0.06
CA GLU A 28 -3.30 10.61 0.57
C GLU A 28 -2.44 9.60 -0.19
N ILE A 29 -1.57 8.90 0.53
CA ILE A 29 -0.66 7.92 -0.07
C ILE A 29 -0.99 6.52 0.46
N TYR A 30 -1.15 5.58 -0.47
CA TYR A 30 -1.36 4.16 -0.18
C TYR A 30 -0.34 3.33 -0.95
N ILE A 31 0.30 2.39 -0.27
CA ILE A 31 1.26 1.46 -0.86
C ILE A 31 0.68 0.06 -0.73
N GLY A 32 0.53 -0.63 -1.84
CA GLY A 32 0.16 -2.04 -1.88
C GLY A 32 1.34 -2.89 -2.35
N ILE A 33 1.58 -4.00 -1.67
CA ILE A 33 2.68 -4.92 -1.94
C ILE A 33 2.14 -6.31 -2.23
N ASP A 34 2.59 -6.91 -3.34
CA ASP A 34 2.47 -8.35 -3.61
C ASP A 34 3.86 -9.00 -3.34
N PRO A 35 4.04 -9.64 -2.17
CA PRO A 35 5.35 -10.07 -1.71
C PRO A 35 5.71 -11.47 -2.24
N ALA A 36 6.19 -11.53 -3.47
CA ALA A 36 6.73 -12.75 -4.06
C ALA A 36 8.21 -12.61 -4.49
N ASN A 37 8.87 -13.75 -4.77
CA ASN A 37 10.27 -13.74 -5.24
C ASN A 37 10.47 -12.87 -6.49
N ASN A 38 9.48 -12.91 -7.38
CA ASN A 38 9.16 -11.84 -8.33
C ASN A 38 7.88 -11.22 -7.79
N GLY A 39 7.83 -9.92 -7.61
CA GLY A 39 6.71 -9.25 -6.96
C GLY A 39 6.72 -7.78 -7.28
N SER A 40 5.75 -7.05 -6.74
CA SER A 40 5.61 -5.63 -7.03
C SER A 40 5.10 -4.84 -5.82
N ALA A 41 5.40 -3.54 -5.83
CA ALA A 41 4.75 -2.54 -5.01
C ALA A 41 4.16 -1.46 -5.91
N VAL A 42 2.97 -1.00 -5.60
CA VAL A 42 2.31 0.11 -6.31
C VAL A 42 1.96 1.20 -5.30
N VAL A 43 2.32 2.44 -5.64
CA VAL A 43 2.02 3.63 -4.84
C VAL A 43 0.88 4.38 -5.51
N LEU A 44 -0.21 4.56 -4.76
CA LEU A 44 -1.31 5.44 -5.09
C LEU A 44 -1.09 6.79 -4.41
N ILE A 45 -1.25 7.88 -5.16
CA ILE A 45 -1.26 9.25 -4.63
C ILE A 45 -2.60 9.86 -5.01
N ASN A 46 -3.40 10.25 -4.02
CA ASN A 46 -4.77 10.76 -4.19
C ASN A 46 -5.62 9.84 -5.07
N GLY A 47 -5.52 8.52 -4.83
CA GLY A 47 -6.24 7.50 -5.60
C GLY A 47 -5.73 7.22 -7.02
N THR A 48 -4.67 7.88 -7.47
CA THR A 48 -4.07 7.67 -8.80
C THR A 48 -2.82 6.82 -8.69
N ALA A 49 -2.64 5.84 -9.59
CA ALA A 49 -1.43 5.05 -9.63
C ALA A 49 -0.25 5.92 -10.10
N ALA A 50 0.68 6.20 -9.19
CA ALA A 50 1.79 7.13 -9.44
C ALA A 50 3.11 6.41 -9.70
N ILE A 51 3.41 5.36 -8.94
CA ILE A 51 4.68 4.63 -9.01
C ILE A 51 4.42 3.13 -8.99
N SER A 52 5.14 2.40 -9.84
CA SER A 52 5.23 0.93 -9.80
C SER A 52 6.68 0.55 -9.57
N VAL A 53 6.91 -0.32 -8.59
CA VAL A 53 8.19 -0.96 -8.33
C VAL A 53 8.01 -2.45 -8.61
N LEU A 54 8.69 -2.99 -9.62
CA LEU A 54 8.66 -4.41 -9.97
C LEU A 54 10.04 -5.00 -9.69
N TRP A 55 10.12 -6.09 -8.92
CA TRP A 55 11.36 -6.83 -8.76
C TRP A 55 11.27 -8.22 -9.39
N ASN A 56 12.32 -8.58 -10.13
CA ASN A 56 12.47 -9.89 -10.74
C ASN A 56 13.76 -10.54 -10.27
N LYS A 57 13.64 -11.75 -9.72
CA LYS A 57 14.77 -12.58 -9.35
C LYS A 57 15.56 -13.00 -10.59
N ARG A 58 16.87 -12.81 -10.53
CA ARG A 58 17.83 -13.18 -11.57
C ARG A 58 19.03 -13.89 -10.92
N VAL A 59 19.77 -14.63 -11.75
CA VAL A 59 21.07 -15.18 -11.36
C VAL A 59 22.13 -14.42 -12.16
N ARG A 60 23.10 -13.81 -11.47
CA ARG A 60 24.22 -13.10 -12.09
C ARG A 60 25.51 -13.57 -11.43
N LYS A 61 26.46 -14.06 -12.23
CA LYS A 61 27.76 -14.58 -11.74
C LYS A 61 27.59 -15.57 -10.56
N LYS A 62 26.68 -16.55 -10.71
CA LYS A 62 26.31 -17.55 -9.68
C LYS A 62 25.68 -16.99 -8.38
N LYS A 63 25.43 -15.67 -8.29
CA LYS A 63 24.74 -15.04 -7.16
C LYS A 63 23.29 -14.73 -7.51
N ARG A 64 22.38 -14.91 -6.55
CA ARG A 64 20.99 -14.48 -6.67
C ARG A 64 20.93 -12.97 -6.47
N VAL A 65 20.33 -12.28 -7.42
CA VAL A 65 20.11 -10.83 -7.41
C VAL A 65 18.68 -10.54 -7.84
N TRP A 66 18.21 -9.33 -7.59
CA TRP A 66 16.92 -8.85 -8.06
C TRP A 66 17.14 -7.65 -8.95
N LYS A 67 16.54 -7.69 -10.16
CA LYS A 67 16.40 -6.51 -11.02
C LYS A 67 15.13 -5.81 -10.58
N VAL A 68 15.27 -4.62 -10.00
CA VAL A 68 14.20 -3.74 -9.58
C VAL A 68 13.99 -2.69 -10.67
N SER A 69 12.80 -2.63 -11.25
CA SER A 69 12.36 -1.60 -12.19
C SER A 69 11.38 -0.67 -11.46
N ILE A 70 11.62 0.64 -11.55
CA ILE A 70 10.78 1.67 -10.95
C ILE A 70 10.22 2.49 -12.10
N VAL A 71 8.90 2.45 -12.29
CA VAL A 71 8.19 3.26 -13.28
C VAL A 71 7.41 4.35 -12.55
N ARG A 72 7.70 5.61 -12.88
CA ARG A 72 6.89 6.76 -12.47
C ARG A 72 5.89 7.03 -13.57
N MET A 73 4.65 6.60 -13.37
CA MET A 73 3.65 6.50 -14.44
C MET A 73 3.26 7.88 -14.98
N ILE A 74 3.13 8.89 -14.11
CA ILE A 74 2.82 10.27 -14.51
C ILE A 74 3.96 10.88 -15.35
N LYS A 75 5.21 10.72 -14.88
CA LYS A 75 6.41 11.24 -15.58
C LYS A 75 6.85 10.36 -16.76
N ARG A 76 6.28 9.16 -16.89
CA ARG A 76 6.63 8.11 -17.87
C ARG A 76 8.12 7.73 -17.88
N THR A 77 8.78 7.85 -16.73
CA THR A 77 10.21 7.51 -16.58
C THR A 77 10.39 6.12 -15.98
N GLU A 78 11.39 5.38 -16.44
CA GLU A 78 11.82 4.11 -15.87
C GLU A 78 13.23 4.22 -15.28
N GLN A 79 13.44 3.64 -14.11
CA GLN A 79 14.76 3.46 -13.49
C GLN A 79 14.97 1.98 -13.19
N LEU A 80 16.20 1.50 -13.44
CA LEU A 80 16.60 0.12 -13.16
C LEU A 80 17.69 0.07 -12.09
N ILE A 81 17.49 -0.79 -11.09
CA ILE A 81 18.43 -1.00 -9.98
C ILE A 81 18.66 -2.51 -9.84
N ILE A 82 19.89 -2.92 -9.53
CA ILE A 82 20.22 -4.31 -9.19
C ILE A 82 20.54 -4.38 -7.70
N VAL A 83 19.85 -5.27 -6.98
CA VAL A 83 20.08 -5.51 -5.56
C VAL A 83 20.36 -6.98 -5.28
N ASP A 84 21.06 -7.28 -4.18
CA ASP A 84 21.55 -8.62 -3.84
C ASP A 84 20.80 -9.26 -2.65
N ARG A 85 19.86 -8.54 -2.03
CA ARG A 85 19.06 -9.04 -0.91
C ARG A 85 17.68 -8.38 -0.85
N PRO A 86 16.65 -9.05 -0.27
CA PRO A 86 15.29 -8.53 -0.20
C PRO A 86 15.17 -7.20 0.55
N SER A 87 15.93 -7.01 1.63
CA SER A 87 15.91 -5.75 2.40
C SER A 87 16.37 -4.52 1.62
N LYS A 88 17.17 -4.70 0.56
CA LYS A 88 17.51 -3.60 -0.34
C LYS A 88 16.36 -3.23 -1.28
N ILE A 89 15.43 -4.14 -1.56
CA ILE A 89 14.18 -3.82 -2.28
C ILE A 89 13.31 -2.93 -1.38
N GLY A 90 13.14 -3.32 -0.11
CA GLY A 90 12.47 -2.51 0.90
C GLY A 90 13.09 -1.12 1.03
N SER A 91 14.41 -1.04 1.13
CA SER A 91 15.14 0.23 1.15
C SER A 91 14.88 1.10 -0.08
N VAL A 92 14.83 0.52 -1.29
CA VAL A 92 14.51 1.25 -2.52
C VAL A 92 13.10 1.84 -2.46
N ILE A 93 12.12 1.08 -1.95
CA ILE A 93 10.74 1.57 -1.79
C ILE A 93 10.69 2.67 -0.73
N ALA A 94 11.32 2.46 0.43
CA ALA A 94 11.33 3.42 1.54
C ALA A 94 11.95 4.78 1.15
N HIS A 95 12.93 4.79 0.24
CA HIS A 95 13.61 6.02 -0.20
C HIS A 95 13.04 6.60 -1.51
N LEU A 96 11.82 6.22 -1.90
CA LEU A 96 11.13 6.92 -2.97
C LEU A 96 10.88 8.38 -2.54
N PRO A 97 11.33 9.40 -3.30
CA PRO A 97 11.15 10.80 -2.92
C PRO A 97 9.71 11.21 -2.65
N GLU A 98 8.75 10.55 -3.31
CA GLU A 98 7.33 10.78 -3.14
C GLU A 98 6.79 10.34 -1.76
N LEU A 99 7.53 9.53 -1.01
CA LEU A 99 7.19 9.10 0.35
C LEU A 99 7.86 9.96 1.42
N GLU A 100 8.83 10.82 1.05
CA GLU A 100 9.54 11.64 2.04
C GLU A 100 8.56 12.60 2.73
N LYS A 101 8.50 12.50 4.07
CA LYS A 101 7.73 13.39 4.94
C LYS A 101 6.22 13.39 4.70
N THR A 102 5.69 12.41 3.97
CA THR A 102 4.26 12.28 3.73
C THR A 102 3.76 11.01 4.41
N PRO A 103 2.81 11.10 5.35
CA PRO A 103 2.18 9.93 5.94
C PRO A 103 1.56 9.05 4.85
N PHE A 104 1.72 7.74 4.98
CA PHE A 104 1.11 6.79 4.06
C PHE A 104 0.62 5.55 4.79
N LYS A 105 -0.26 4.81 4.13
CA LYS A 105 -0.70 3.48 4.59
C LYS A 105 0.00 2.40 3.79
N LEU A 106 0.50 1.40 4.50
CA LEU A 106 1.20 0.27 3.93
C LEU A 106 0.33 -0.99 4.05
N ALA A 107 0.06 -1.62 2.92
CA ALA A 107 -0.67 -2.88 2.86
C ALA A 107 0.10 -3.93 2.06
N CYS A 108 -0.04 -5.19 2.46
CA CYS A 108 0.69 -6.31 1.89
C CYS A 108 -0.24 -7.51 1.70
N GLU A 109 -0.19 -8.17 0.54
CA GLU A 109 -0.90 -9.43 0.34
C GLU A 109 -0.31 -10.53 1.24
N ASP A 110 -1.18 -11.34 1.84
CA ASP A 110 -0.79 -12.51 2.60
C ASP A 110 -0.10 -13.56 1.72
N ILE A 111 0.93 -14.17 2.29
CA ILE A 111 1.62 -15.28 1.65
C ILE A 111 0.76 -16.53 1.78
N TYR A 112 0.19 -16.99 0.67
CA TYR A 112 -0.54 -18.24 0.65
C TYR A 112 0.37 -19.46 0.91
N ILE A 113 0.06 -20.22 1.95
CA ILE A 113 0.76 -21.46 2.30
C ILE A 113 -0.08 -22.65 1.83
N ARG A 114 0.38 -23.35 0.79
CA ARG A 114 -0.23 -24.64 0.41
C ARG A 114 0.22 -25.72 1.40
N ALA A 115 -0.71 -26.62 1.76
CA ALA A 115 -0.37 -27.84 2.50
C ALA A 115 0.77 -28.60 1.77
N GLY A 116 1.80 -28.99 2.52
CA GLY A 116 2.99 -29.66 2.00
C GLY A 116 4.10 -28.75 1.44
N SER A 117 3.91 -27.42 1.38
CA SER A 117 4.93 -26.47 0.87
C SER A 117 5.59 -25.61 1.96
N GLY A 118 5.80 -26.16 3.16
CA GLY A 118 6.33 -25.41 4.32
C GLY A 118 7.67 -24.70 4.06
N ARG A 119 8.57 -25.30 3.28
CA ARG A 119 9.86 -24.69 2.92
C ARG A 119 9.69 -23.42 2.08
N THR A 120 8.80 -23.46 1.10
CA THR A 120 8.52 -22.30 0.24
C THR A 120 7.84 -21.19 1.03
N ALA A 121 6.88 -21.56 1.88
CA ALA A 121 6.20 -20.63 2.77
C ALA A 121 7.17 -19.92 3.71
N LEU A 122 8.04 -20.65 4.41
CA LEU A 122 9.06 -20.08 5.27
C LEU A 122 10.02 -19.15 4.51
N HIS A 123 10.38 -19.52 3.27
CA HIS A 123 11.24 -18.70 2.43
C HIS A 123 10.57 -17.38 2.03
N LEU A 124 9.30 -17.42 1.64
CA LEU A 124 8.52 -16.23 1.32
C LEU A 124 8.29 -15.37 2.56
N ALA A 125 7.99 -15.96 3.72
CA ALA A 125 7.84 -15.22 4.98
C ALA A 125 9.12 -14.46 5.35
N ARG A 126 10.29 -15.13 5.26
CA ARG A 126 11.60 -14.49 5.45
C ARG A 126 11.87 -13.37 4.44
N PHE A 127 11.51 -13.59 3.17
CA PHE A 127 11.66 -12.59 2.13
C PHE A 127 10.80 -11.35 2.42
N THR A 128 9.54 -11.57 2.78
CA THR A 128 8.53 -10.54 3.05
C THR A 128 8.89 -9.72 4.28
N GLY A 129 9.25 -10.37 5.39
CA GLY A 129 9.72 -9.68 6.59
C GLY A 129 10.99 -8.85 6.32
N ALA A 130 11.94 -9.38 5.55
CA ALA A 130 13.14 -8.62 5.18
C ALA A 130 12.83 -7.42 4.25
N LEU A 131 11.83 -7.54 3.37
CA LEU A 131 11.38 -6.46 2.48
C LEU A 131 10.62 -5.38 3.24
N LEU A 132 9.66 -5.76 4.08
CA LEU A 132 8.77 -4.85 4.80
C LEU A 132 9.44 -4.15 5.97
N GLY A 133 10.27 -4.87 6.73
CA GLY A 133 10.86 -4.32 7.96
C GLY A 133 11.74 -3.09 7.73
N GLY A 134 12.30 -2.92 6.53
CA GLY A 134 13.02 -1.70 6.15
C GLY A 134 12.12 -0.50 5.83
N ILE A 135 10.88 -0.75 5.40
CA ILE A 135 9.88 0.29 5.12
C ILE A 135 9.22 0.73 6.43
N GLU A 136 8.75 -0.24 7.23
CA GLU A 136 8.12 0.00 8.54
C GLU A 136 9.03 0.83 9.44
N LEU A 137 10.29 0.39 9.61
CA LEU A 137 11.24 1.07 10.49
C LEU A 137 11.62 2.49 10.00
N TYR A 138 11.70 2.70 8.69
CA TYR A 138 12.13 3.99 8.15
C TYR A 138 11.03 5.06 8.25
N HIS A 139 9.76 4.65 8.11
CA HIS A 139 8.61 5.54 8.06
C HIS A 139 7.72 5.50 9.30
N ASP A 140 8.04 4.67 10.28
CA ASP A 140 7.24 4.44 11.50
C ASP A 140 5.77 4.14 11.16
N VAL A 141 5.58 3.13 10.30
CA VAL A 141 4.28 2.73 9.75
C VAL A 141 4.05 1.24 9.95
N ASP A 142 2.82 0.87 10.29
CA ASP A 142 2.39 -0.52 10.41
C ASP A 142 1.95 -1.10 9.06
N VAL A 143 2.31 -2.36 8.78
CA VAL A 143 1.78 -3.09 7.63
C VAL A 143 0.43 -3.72 7.95
N ARG A 144 -0.59 -3.41 7.14
CA ARG A 144 -1.85 -4.17 7.11
C ARG A 144 -1.75 -5.35 6.13
N PHE A 145 -1.92 -6.56 6.62
CA PHE A 145 -1.93 -7.76 5.79
C PHE A 145 -3.35 -8.07 5.30
N VAL A 146 -3.46 -8.52 4.05
CA VAL A 146 -4.75 -8.87 3.44
C VAL A 146 -4.70 -10.19 2.67
N PRO A 147 -5.64 -11.12 2.90
CA PRO A 147 -5.76 -12.31 2.09
C PRO A 147 -6.08 -11.96 0.63
N VAL A 148 -5.44 -12.66 -0.31
CA VAL A 148 -5.67 -12.48 -1.75
C VAL A 148 -7.15 -12.55 -2.14
N MET A 149 -7.93 -13.39 -1.47
CA MET A 149 -9.36 -13.56 -1.75
C MET A 149 -10.22 -12.41 -1.20
N THR A 150 -9.73 -11.70 -0.18
CA THR A 150 -10.42 -10.56 0.44
C THR A 150 -10.31 -9.36 -0.49
N TRP A 151 -9.09 -8.88 -0.78
CA TRP A 151 -8.94 -7.71 -1.64
C TRP A 151 -9.54 -7.95 -3.03
N ARG A 152 -9.45 -9.16 -3.60
CA ARG A 152 -10.06 -9.47 -4.90
C ARG A 152 -11.58 -9.36 -4.86
N LYS A 153 -12.23 -9.86 -3.80
CA LYS A 153 -13.68 -9.72 -3.65
C LYS A 153 -14.05 -8.25 -3.55
N ASP A 154 -13.35 -7.50 -2.70
CA ASP A 154 -13.75 -6.15 -2.33
C ASP A 154 -13.38 -5.12 -3.41
N VAL A 155 -12.31 -5.37 -4.17
CA VAL A 155 -11.84 -4.49 -5.26
C VAL A 155 -12.40 -4.89 -6.62
N LEU A 156 -12.35 -6.18 -6.97
CA LEU A 156 -12.74 -6.67 -8.30
C LEU A 156 -14.18 -7.20 -8.36
N GLY A 157 -14.85 -7.39 -7.22
CA GLY A 157 -16.20 -7.98 -7.17
C GLY A 157 -16.24 -9.47 -7.52
N VAL A 158 -15.09 -10.18 -7.47
CA VAL A 158 -15.03 -11.60 -7.87
C VAL A 158 -15.38 -12.54 -6.71
N ASN A 159 -15.97 -13.68 -7.06
CA ASN A 159 -16.32 -14.72 -6.09
C ASN A 159 -15.05 -15.30 -5.41
N ARG A 160 -15.09 -15.56 -4.10
CA ARG A 160 -13.99 -16.19 -3.35
C ARG A 160 -13.59 -17.60 -3.84
N ARG A 161 -14.42 -18.26 -4.65
CA ARG A 161 -14.15 -19.60 -5.21
C ARG A 161 -13.61 -19.55 -6.65
N ILE A 162 -13.33 -18.36 -7.18
CA ILE A 162 -12.81 -18.20 -8.53
C ILE A 162 -11.47 -18.93 -8.71
N LYS A 163 -11.25 -19.51 -9.88
CA LYS A 163 -9.97 -20.16 -10.20
C LYS A 163 -8.85 -19.13 -10.24
N ARG A 164 -7.67 -19.49 -9.74
CA ARG A 164 -6.51 -18.59 -9.64
C ARG A 164 -6.16 -17.91 -10.96
N GLU A 165 -6.07 -18.67 -12.06
CA GLU A 165 -5.70 -18.12 -13.38
C GLU A 165 -6.76 -17.16 -13.92
N GLU A 166 -8.03 -17.43 -13.63
CA GLU A 166 -9.12 -16.54 -14.01
C GLU A 166 -9.08 -15.24 -13.19
N ALA A 167 -8.82 -15.33 -11.89
CA ALA A 167 -8.63 -14.15 -11.04
C ALA A 167 -7.45 -13.28 -11.51
N LYS A 168 -6.33 -13.88 -11.90
CA LYS A 168 -5.18 -13.16 -12.46
C LYS A 168 -5.53 -12.46 -13.76
N ARG A 169 -6.23 -13.16 -14.67
CA ARG A 169 -6.69 -12.59 -15.93
C ARG A 169 -7.61 -11.39 -15.70
N LEU A 170 -8.58 -11.52 -14.78
CA LEU A 170 -9.49 -10.44 -14.42
C LEU A 170 -8.76 -9.27 -13.75
N SER A 171 -7.82 -9.53 -12.85
CA SER A 171 -6.97 -8.51 -12.21
C SER A 171 -6.25 -7.66 -13.28
N LEU A 172 -5.58 -8.32 -14.24
CA LEU A 172 -4.88 -7.66 -15.35
C LEU A 172 -5.82 -6.89 -16.32
N GLU A 173 -7.08 -7.29 -16.41
CA GLU A 173 -8.07 -6.66 -17.29
C GLU A 173 -8.77 -5.47 -16.62
N ILE A 174 -9.14 -5.62 -15.35
CA ILE A 174 -10.00 -4.69 -14.60
C ILE A 174 -9.16 -3.60 -13.93
N MET A 175 -8.03 -3.95 -13.30
CA MET A 175 -7.25 -2.98 -12.52
C MET A 175 -6.83 -1.73 -13.32
N PRO A 176 -6.42 -1.83 -14.60
CA PRO A 176 -6.08 -0.64 -15.40
C PRO A 176 -7.28 0.27 -15.70
N LYS A 177 -8.50 -0.25 -15.63
CA LYS A 177 -9.74 0.52 -15.78
C LYS A 177 -10.10 1.23 -14.47
N LEU A 178 -9.75 0.64 -13.32
CA LEU A 178 -10.03 1.19 -11.99
C LEU A 178 -9.00 2.24 -11.55
N LEU A 179 -7.74 2.10 -11.96
CA LEU A 179 -6.65 2.97 -11.53
C LEU A 179 -6.04 3.70 -12.73
N PRO A 180 -6.21 5.03 -12.83
CA PRO A 180 -5.58 5.82 -13.87
C PRO A 180 -4.07 5.59 -13.90
N HIS A 181 -3.51 5.56 -15.11
CA HIS A 181 -2.09 5.38 -15.41
C HIS A 181 -1.48 4.00 -15.12
N LEU A 182 -2.16 3.08 -14.43
CA LEU A 182 -1.63 1.73 -14.18
C LEU A 182 -1.23 0.99 -15.47
N GLY A 183 -1.96 1.23 -16.56
CA GLY A 183 -1.64 0.70 -17.89
C GLY A 183 -0.23 1.07 -18.39
N ILE A 184 0.35 2.19 -17.94
CA ILE A 184 1.71 2.62 -18.30
C ILE A 184 2.75 1.67 -17.68
N ALA A 185 2.62 1.35 -16.40
CA ALA A 185 3.51 0.40 -15.74
C ALA A 185 3.39 -0.99 -16.37
N LEU A 186 2.17 -1.45 -16.65
CA LEU A 186 1.94 -2.74 -17.32
C LEU A 186 2.54 -2.76 -18.73
N TYR A 187 2.50 -1.66 -19.48
CA TYR A 187 3.13 -1.58 -20.78
C TYR A 187 4.67 -1.64 -20.67
N GLN A 188 5.27 -0.81 -19.81
CA GLN A 188 6.73 -0.69 -19.69
C GLN A 188 7.39 -1.89 -19.01
N GLN A 189 6.72 -2.52 -18.05
CA GLN A 189 7.28 -3.59 -17.22
C GLN A 189 6.78 -4.99 -17.60
N GLY A 190 5.92 -5.11 -18.63
CA GLY A 190 5.58 -6.37 -19.28
C GLY A 190 4.39 -7.14 -18.70
N ARG A 191 3.22 -6.49 -18.59
CA ARG A 191 1.89 -7.02 -18.18
C ARG A 191 1.95 -8.10 -17.09
N GLN A 192 2.72 -7.84 -16.04
CA GLN A 192 2.89 -8.76 -14.92
C GLN A 192 1.69 -8.70 -13.98
N ASP A 193 1.13 -9.85 -13.61
CA ASP A 193 0.02 -9.98 -12.64
C ASP A 193 0.39 -9.40 -11.27
N HIS A 194 1.66 -9.49 -10.89
CA HIS A 194 2.17 -8.89 -9.65
C HIS A 194 1.90 -7.38 -9.55
N ILE A 195 1.95 -6.65 -10.67
CA ILE A 195 1.68 -5.20 -10.66
C ILE A 195 0.20 -4.94 -10.41
N SER A 196 -0.69 -5.69 -11.08
CA SER A 196 -2.14 -5.55 -10.88
C SER A 196 -2.57 -5.97 -9.48
N ASP A 197 -1.97 -7.03 -8.93
CA ASP A 197 -2.28 -7.52 -7.58
C ASP A 197 -1.79 -6.53 -6.51
N ALA A 198 -0.57 -6.01 -6.62
CA ALA A 198 -0.08 -4.93 -5.74
C ALA A 198 -0.94 -3.66 -5.83
N ALA A 199 -1.40 -3.29 -7.02
CA ALA A 199 -2.32 -2.17 -7.21
C ALA A 199 -3.70 -2.44 -6.57
N GLY A 200 -4.17 -3.70 -6.62
CA GLY A 200 -5.38 -4.16 -5.96
C GLY A 200 -5.29 -4.02 -4.45
N VAL A 201 -4.18 -4.46 -3.85
CA VAL A 201 -3.91 -4.31 -2.42
C VAL A 201 -3.88 -2.84 -2.00
N ALA A 202 -3.26 -1.97 -2.79
CA ALA A 202 -3.21 -0.53 -2.51
C ALA A 202 -4.62 0.10 -2.55
N LEU A 203 -5.43 -0.28 -3.53
CA LEU A 203 -6.81 0.20 -3.68
C LEU A 203 -7.74 -0.34 -2.59
N TRP A 204 -7.54 -1.58 -2.14
CA TRP A 204 -8.24 -2.14 -0.98
C TRP A 204 -7.95 -1.34 0.28
N SER A 205 -6.67 -1.06 0.57
CA SER A 205 -6.25 -0.25 1.72
C SER A 205 -6.90 1.14 1.75
N LYS A 206 -7.11 1.73 0.56
CA LYS A 206 -7.83 3.00 0.41
C LYS A 206 -9.33 2.92 0.72
N ARG A 207 -9.99 1.80 0.41
CA ARG A 207 -11.45 1.64 0.62
C ARG A 207 -11.80 1.35 2.07
N GLU A 208 -10.97 0.59 2.79
CA GLU A 208 -11.19 0.30 4.20
C GLU A 208 -11.25 1.58 5.05
N GLU A 209 -10.48 2.62 4.71
CA GLU A 209 -10.54 3.92 5.39
C GLU A 209 -11.87 4.64 5.20
N THR A 210 -12.49 4.52 4.02
CA THR A 210 -13.80 5.12 3.78
C THR A 210 -14.91 4.40 4.52
N ASP A 211 -14.73 3.10 4.81
CA ASP A 211 -15.74 2.28 5.48
C ASP A 211 -15.61 2.33 7.03
N GLU A 212 -14.41 2.49 7.58
CA GLU A 212 -14.19 2.72 9.03
C GLU A 212 -14.80 4.06 9.53
N GLN A 213 -15.22 4.95 8.62
CA GLN A 213 -15.98 6.17 8.97
C GLN A 213 -17.50 5.96 9.02
N GLN A 214 -18.01 4.76 8.72
CA GLN A 214 -19.41 4.45 8.98
C GLN A 214 -19.59 3.98 10.43
N PRO A 215 -20.48 4.61 11.23
CA PRO A 215 -20.76 4.13 12.58
C PRO A 215 -21.27 2.69 12.50
N TYR A 216 -20.66 1.82 13.31
CA TYR A 216 -21.05 0.44 13.50
C TYR A 216 -22.59 0.33 13.58
N LYS A 217 -23.18 -0.33 12.58
CA LYS A 217 -24.57 -0.80 12.66
C LYS A 217 -24.51 -2.20 13.25
N PRO A 218 -24.93 -2.42 14.51
CA PRO A 218 -25.05 -3.77 15.02
C PRO A 218 -25.94 -4.58 14.07
N GLU A 219 -25.51 -5.81 13.78
CA GLU A 219 -26.37 -6.78 13.10
C GLU A 219 -27.67 -6.93 13.90
N PRO A 220 -28.82 -7.08 13.24
CA PRO A 220 -30.07 -7.35 13.96
C PRO A 220 -29.88 -8.62 14.78
N GLU A 221 -30.01 -8.50 16.10
CA GLU A 221 -30.06 -9.64 17.00
C GLU A 221 -31.07 -10.64 16.42
N LEU A 222 -30.60 -11.86 16.16
CA LEU A 222 -31.46 -13.00 15.93
C LEU A 222 -32.30 -13.16 17.19
N LEU A 223 -33.52 -12.61 17.14
CA LEU A 223 -34.53 -12.76 18.17
C LEU A 223 -34.60 -14.23 18.56
N SER A 224 -34.31 -14.46 19.83
CA SER A 224 -34.39 -15.71 20.56
C SER A 224 -35.58 -16.54 20.10
N GLY A 225 -35.29 -17.74 19.61
CA GLY A 225 -36.29 -18.76 19.36
C GLY A 225 -37.10 -18.99 20.62
N GLU A 226 -38.41 -18.80 20.49
CA GLU A 226 -39.41 -19.05 21.52
C GLU A 226 -39.32 -20.51 21.99
N LEU A 227 -39.28 -20.65 23.32
CA LEU A 227 -39.54 -21.88 24.04
C LEU A 227 -40.96 -22.35 23.73
N ASN A 228 -41.10 -23.50 23.06
CA ASN A 228 -42.32 -24.29 23.14
C ASN A 228 -42.08 -25.44 24.10
N GLU A 229 -42.50 -25.24 25.35
CA GLU A 229 -42.85 -26.33 26.26
C GLU A 229 -44.09 -27.04 25.72
N ALA A 230 -44.00 -28.34 25.47
CA ALA A 230 -45.16 -29.19 25.20
C ALA A 230 -45.34 -30.16 26.36
N SER A 231 -46.52 -30.04 26.96
CA SER A 231 -47.15 -30.94 27.93
C SER A 231 -47.55 -32.27 27.30
#